data_AF-A0AAV9CL67-F1
#
_entry.id   AF-A0AAV9CL67-F1
#
_cell.length_a   1.000
_cell.length_b   1.000
_cell.length_c   1.000
_cell.angle_alpha   90.00
_cell.angle_beta   90.00
_cell.angle_gamma   90.00
#
_symmetry.space_group_name_H-M   'P 1'
#
loop_
_entity.id
_entity.type
_entity.pdbx_description
1 polymer ?
#
loop_
_entity_poly.entity_id
_entity_poly.type
_entity_poly.pdbx_seq_one_letter_code
_entity_poly.pdbx_strand_id
1 'polypeptide(L)'
;MLRKLEDAISVDEILELKNLPMSTFESKVWRALCHNDIDEKDRRKNFDWGTRKPHVYHCYVDLQGQCTFKGPFLQNSRTHLQRVLGDENVLVVKFAEDDGADKNKMEHSGSSALYHNIAKNGILVGLRRYRFFVHEARKIFMHIHNVPTISKYMARLSLILAKTIKLEVDMAHVNLSCIEDIPCMDEYGNIVYDEKGEPKIHTDGTGFISQDVAIKCPKNIYREDVQRIILQDGNKQDVSTTKFKYLIGEPPLLIQCRLFNDGCAVKGTLLLDKRLPPHTILIRPSMIKVDTDPNESTEQSVNSLEIVARSNQPKKASVSKLLIALLHYGGVPKEYFIELLMTYIEDAQHASLNKQAALAGCMVQCGPTFD
;
A
#
# COMPACT_ATOMS: atom_id res chain seq x y z
N MET A 1 -18.83 25.05 25.51
CA MET A 1 -18.93 26.34 24.80
C MET A 1 -17.70 26.41 23.90
N LEU A 2 -17.85 26.29 22.58
CA LEU A 2 -16.71 26.32 21.65
C LEU A 2 -16.11 27.74 21.68
N ARG A 3 -14.87 27.86 22.16
CA ARG A 3 -14.12 29.12 22.15
C ARG A 3 -13.97 29.56 20.69
N LYS A 4 -14.30 30.81 20.35
CA LYS A 4 -14.11 31.27 18.97
C LYS A 4 -12.61 31.43 18.71
N LEU A 5 -12.19 31.14 17.48
CA LEU A 5 -10.79 31.22 17.11
C LEU A 5 -10.23 32.64 17.28
N GLU A 6 -11.06 33.65 16.99
CA GLU A 6 -10.75 35.08 17.19
C GLU A 6 -10.46 35.46 18.65
N ASP A 7 -10.95 34.68 19.62
CA ASP A 7 -10.72 34.92 21.05
C ASP A 7 -9.41 34.26 21.54
N ALA A 8 -8.80 33.42 20.71
CA ALA A 8 -7.67 32.56 21.09
C ALA A 8 -6.37 32.89 20.34
N ILE A 9 -6.45 33.55 19.18
CA ILE A 9 -5.27 34.00 18.41
C ILE A 9 -5.59 35.25 17.59
N SER A 10 -4.68 36.22 17.59
CA SER A 10 -4.80 37.46 16.82
C SER A 10 -4.39 37.29 15.35
N VAL A 11 -4.81 38.24 14.49
CA VAL A 11 -4.42 38.25 13.07
C VAL A 11 -2.92 38.40 12.90
N ASP A 12 -2.28 39.26 13.70
CA ASP A 12 -0.84 39.48 13.65
C ASP A 12 -0.06 38.21 14.02
N GLU A 13 -0.50 37.49 15.06
CA GLU A 13 0.09 36.19 15.42
C GLU A 13 -0.07 35.17 14.29
N ILE A 14 -1.23 35.11 13.61
CA ILE A 14 -1.42 34.22 12.46
C ILE A 14 -0.45 34.56 11.32
N LEU A 15 -0.20 35.85 11.06
CA LEU A 15 0.73 36.28 10.02
C LEU A 15 2.18 35.88 10.35
N GLU A 16 2.57 35.98 11.63
CA GLU A 16 3.89 35.53 12.09
C GLU A 16 4.07 34.01 11.97
N LEU A 17 2.99 33.24 12.13
CA LEU A 17 3.04 31.77 12.03
C LEU A 17 3.43 31.28 10.63
N LYS A 18 3.12 32.04 9.57
CA LYS A 18 3.26 31.61 8.16
C LYS A 18 4.68 31.17 7.78
N ASN A 19 5.70 31.84 8.32
CA ASN A 19 7.10 31.62 7.92
C ASN A 19 7.88 30.75 8.90
N LEU A 20 7.22 30.20 9.92
CA LEU A 20 7.90 29.40 10.93
C LEU A 20 8.19 27.98 10.42
N PRO A 21 9.34 27.40 10.80
CA PRO A 21 9.57 25.97 10.64
C PRO A 21 8.44 25.17 11.30
N MET A 22 8.02 24.06 10.69
CA MET A 22 6.85 23.29 11.13
C MET A 22 6.90 22.87 12.61
N SER A 23 8.07 22.52 13.13
CA SER A 23 8.26 22.17 14.55
C SER A 23 7.95 23.36 15.48
N THR A 24 8.38 24.57 15.10
CA THR A 24 8.12 25.81 15.83
C THR A 24 6.67 26.26 15.67
N PHE A 25 6.14 26.18 14.45
CA PHE A 25 4.73 26.46 14.14
C PHE A 25 3.80 25.60 15.00
N GLU A 26 3.96 24.27 14.96
CA GLU A 26 3.12 23.33 15.71
C GLU A 26 3.18 23.62 17.21
N SER A 27 4.36 23.90 17.75
CA SER A 27 4.52 24.18 19.17
C SER A 27 3.94 25.52 19.60
N LYS A 28 3.93 26.53 18.74
CA LYS A 28 3.22 27.80 19.02
C LYS A 28 1.72 27.61 18.97
N VAL A 29 1.20 26.97 17.92
CA VAL A 29 -0.24 26.70 17.76
C VAL A 29 -0.77 25.85 18.91
N TRP A 30 -0.06 24.80 19.32
CA TRP A 30 -0.46 23.95 20.44
C TRP A 30 -0.62 24.75 21.74
N ARG A 31 0.37 25.60 22.07
CA ARG A 31 0.34 26.40 23.31
C ARG A 31 -0.80 27.41 23.30
N ALA A 32 -1.06 28.04 22.16
CA ALA A 32 -2.10 29.06 22.04
C ALA A 32 -3.52 28.46 22.03
N LEU A 33 -3.71 27.36 21.31
CA LEU A 33 -5.05 26.90 20.94
C LEU A 33 -5.47 25.54 21.55
N CYS A 34 -4.53 24.69 21.95
CA CYS A 34 -4.85 23.27 22.23
C CYS A 34 -4.47 22.80 23.63
N HIS A 35 -3.44 23.40 24.25
CA HIS A 35 -2.87 22.97 25.53
C HIS A 35 -3.88 22.87 26.68
N ASN A 36 -4.92 23.70 26.66
CA ASN A 36 -5.92 23.72 27.74
C ASN A 36 -7.07 22.73 27.52
N ASP A 37 -7.25 22.24 26.30
CA ASP A 37 -8.40 21.42 25.90
C ASP A 37 -8.02 19.97 25.57
N ILE A 38 -6.74 19.70 25.29
CA ILE A 38 -6.23 18.38 24.90
C ILE A 38 -5.06 18.01 25.82
N ASP A 39 -5.11 16.83 26.42
CA ASP A 39 -4.03 16.31 27.26
C ASP A 39 -2.75 16.10 26.44
N GLU A 40 -1.58 16.43 27.03
CA GLU A 40 -0.29 16.28 26.36
C GLU A 40 -0.01 14.82 25.96
N LYS A 41 -0.54 13.83 26.70
CA LYS A 41 -0.39 12.41 26.34
C LYS A 41 -1.10 12.04 25.02
N ASP A 42 -2.15 12.78 24.67
CA ASP A 42 -2.90 12.62 23.43
C ASP A 42 -2.30 13.43 22.28
N ARG A 43 -1.35 14.34 22.59
CA ARG A 43 -0.60 15.12 21.61
C ARG A 43 0.40 14.24 20.86
N ARG A 44 0.18 14.10 19.56
CA ARG A 44 1.10 13.43 18.64
C ARG A 44 2.18 14.40 18.16
N LYS A 45 3.36 14.36 18.79
CA LYS A 45 4.57 15.07 18.36
C LYS A 45 5.28 14.32 17.21
N ASN A 46 4.77 14.43 15.99
CA ASN A 46 5.48 13.91 14.81
C ASN A 46 6.33 15.03 14.20
N PHE A 47 7.64 14.99 14.40
CA PHE A 47 8.58 16.02 13.95
C PHE A 47 9.30 15.70 12.63
N ASP A 48 9.03 14.56 12.00
CA ASP A 48 9.71 14.10 10.79
C ASP A 48 9.17 14.71 9.48
N TRP A 49 8.79 15.99 9.54
CA TRP A 49 8.23 16.77 8.42
C TRP A 49 9.22 16.99 7.28
N GLY A 50 10.52 16.77 7.52
CA GLY A 50 11.57 16.84 6.50
C GLY A 50 11.65 15.60 5.61
N THR A 51 11.01 14.48 5.99
CA THR A 51 10.92 13.34 5.09
C THR A 51 9.90 13.62 3.99
N ARG A 52 10.24 13.33 2.73
CA ARG A 52 9.30 13.38 1.58
C ARG A 52 8.13 12.37 1.69
N LYS A 53 7.87 11.84 2.89
CA LYS A 53 6.83 10.86 3.18
C LYS A 53 5.47 11.57 3.31
N PRO A 54 4.39 10.91 2.84
CA PRO A 54 3.03 11.43 2.99
C PRO A 54 2.63 11.54 4.46
N HIS A 55 2.06 12.69 4.81
CA HIS A 55 1.42 12.97 6.10
C HIS A 55 -0.09 12.96 5.88
N VAL A 56 -0.82 12.13 6.63
CA VAL A 56 -2.27 11.98 6.45
C VAL A 56 -3.00 12.32 7.74
N TYR A 57 -4.04 13.16 7.61
CA TYR A 57 -5.01 13.39 8.68
C TYR A 57 -6.22 12.49 8.46
N HIS A 58 -6.73 11.94 9.56
CA HIS A 58 -7.97 11.19 9.56
C HIS A 58 -9.07 12.07 10.19
N CYS A 59 -10.16 12.26 9.46
CA CYS A 59 -11.39 12.84 9.97
C CYS A 59 -12.25 11.72 10.55
N TYR A 60 -12.66 11.86 11.80
CA TYR A 60 -13.59 10.97 12.47
C TYR A 60 -14.93 11.69 12.57
N VAL A 61 -15.98 11.06 12.07
CA VAL A 61 -17.35 11.60 12.10
C VAL A 61 -18.15 10.76 13.08
N ASP A 62 -18.66 11.38 14.13
CA ASP A 62 -19.53 10.70 15.11
C ASP A 62 -20.97 10.56 14.60
N LEU A 63 -21.82 9.91 15.40
CA LEU A 63 -23.24 9.67 15.07
C LEU A 63 -24.05 10.97 14.95
N GLN A 64 -23.56 12.08 15.51
CA GLN A 64 -24.16 13.41 15.44
C GLN A 64 -23.60 14.25 14.29
N GLY A 65 -22.65 13.73 13.52
CA GLY A 65 -22.01 14.42 12.40
C GLY A 65 -20.88 15.38 12.79
N GLN A 66 -20.46 15.40 14.05
CA GLN A 66 -19.33 16.21 14.48
C GLN A 66 -18.03 15.58 13.97
N CYS A 67 -17.16 16.43 13.42
CA CYS A 67 -15.89 16.03 12.85
C CYS A 67 -14.76 16.27 13.87
N THR A 68 -14.00 15.22 14.18
CA THR A 68 -12.75 15.32 14.94
C THR A 68 -11.59 14.86 14.07
N PHE A 69 -10.47 15.59 14.11
CA PHE A 69 -9.32 15.29 13.27
C PHE A 69 -8.19 14.70 14.11
N LYS A 70 -7.62 13.58 13.67
CA LYS A 70 -6.42 12.98 14.28
C LYS A 70 -5.29 12.90 13.27
N GLY A 71 -4.07 13.18 13.71
CA GLY A 71 -2.87 13.14 12.88
C GLY A 71 -1.90 14.26 13.22
N PRO A 72 -0.90 14.51 12.36
CA PRO A 72 -0.65 13.79 11.11
C PRO A 72 -0.09 12.38 11.37
N PHE A 73 -0.52 11.40 10.58
CA PHE A 73 0.07 10.07 10.55
C PHE A 73 1.11 9.99 9.43
N LEU A 74 2.34 9.62 9.79
CA LEU A 74 3.39 9.35 8.81
C LEU A 74 3.07 8.04 8.08
N GLN A 75 2.94 8.09 6.76
CA GLN A 75 2.72 6.92 5.93
C GLN A 75 4.01 6.55 5.18
N ASN A 76 4.33 5.25 5.14
CA ASN A 76 5.52 4.74 4.46
C ASN A 76 5.37 4.69 2.93
N SER A 77 4.14 4.77 2.43
CA SER A 77 3.84 4.71 1.00
C SER A 77 2.55 5.47 0.69
N ARG A 78 2.50 6.05 -0.51
CA ARG A 78 1.31 6.71 -1.07
C ARG A 78 0.42 5.70 -1.79
N THR A 79 -0.85 6.04 -1.86
CA THR A 79 -1.80 5.45 -2.80
C THR A 79 -1.67 6.08 -4.19
N HIS A 80 -2.21 5.44 -5.21
CA HIS A 80 -2.22 6.02 -6.56
C HIS A 80 -3.07 7.30 -6.59
N LEU A 81 -4.21 7.31 -5.89
CA LEU A 81 -5.05 8.49 -5.71
C LEU A 81 -4.27 9.70 -5.18
N GLN A 82 -3.48 9.51 -4.11
CA GLN A 82 -2.67 10.58 -3.52
C GLN A 82 -1.55 11.06 -4.44
N ARG A 83 -0.91 10.16 -5.20
CA ARG A 83 0.13 10.55 -6.16
C ARG A 83 -0.41 11.44 -7.28
N VAL A 84 -1.65 11.22 -7.71
CA VAL A 84 -2.28 11.97 -8.80
C VAL A 84 -2.91 13.27 -8.30
N LEU A 85 -3.64 13.23 -7.20
CA LEU A 85 -4.38 14.41 -6.70
C LEU A 85 -3.57 15.29 -5.75
N GLY A 86 -2.48 14.79 -5.17
CA GLY A 86 -1.77 15.45 -4.06
C GLY A 86 -2.28 14.99 -2.70
N ASP A 87 -1.35 14.82 -1.74
CA ASP A 87 -1.64 14.30 -0.40
C ASP A 87 -2.65 15.21 0.34
N GLU A 88 -2.53 16.53 0.16
CA GLU A 88 -3.37 17.56 0.77
C GLU A 88 -4.80 17.63 0.23
N ASN A 89 -5.04 17.02 -0.94
CA ASN A 89 -6.35 16.99 -1.59
C ASN A 89 -7.13 15.70 -1.28
N VAL A 90 -6.57 14.81 -0.47
CA VAL A 90 -7.18 13.55 -0.06
C VAL A 90 -7.42 13.56 1.46
N LEU A 91 -8.69 13.48 1.86
CA LEU A 91 -9.09 13.33 3.27
C LEU A 91 -9.62 11.92 3.52
N VAL A 92 -9.02 11.22 4.48
CA VAL A 92 -9.51 9.92 4.94
C VAL A 92 -10.56 10.15 6.02
N VAL A 93 -11.79 9.71 5.77
CA VAL A 93 -12.91 9.85 6.70
C VAL A 93 -13.25 8.49 7.30
N LYS A 94 -13.42 8.45 8.63
CA LYS A 94 -13.85 7.29 9.40
C LYS A 94 -15.15 7.63 10.10
N PHE A 95 -16.19 6.86 9.83
CA PHE A 95 -17.47 7.03 10.49
C PHE A 95 -17.51 6.16 11.74
N ALA A 96 -18.14 6.65 12.81
CA ALA A 96 -18.40 5.84 14.00
C ALA A 96 -19.23 4.62 13.60
N GLU A 97 -18.82 3.45 14.08
CA GLU A 97 -19.63 2.24 13.98
C GLU A 97 -20.69 2.29 15.09
N ASP A 98 -21.92 1.90 14.74
CA ASP A 98 -22.97 1.70 15.73
C ASP A 98 -22.66 0.36 16.43
N ASP A 99 -22.08 0.41 17.62
CA ASP A 99 -21.81 -0.77 18.43
C ASP A 99 -23.16 -1.42 18.77
N GLY A 100 -23.57 -2.40 17.97
CA GLY A 100 -24.89 -3.02 17.93
C GLY A 100 -25.30 -3.78 19.19
N ALA A 101 -25.39 -3.09 20.32
CA ALA A 101 -25.86 -3.61 21.59
C ALA A 101 -27.39 -3.56 21.73
N ASP A 102 -28.12 -2.90 20.83
CA ASP A 102 -29.59 -2.85 20.90
C ASP A 102 -30.25 -2.86 19.51
N LYS A 103 -30.54 -4.07 19.01
CA LYS A 103 -31.22 -4.30 17.71
C LYS A 103 -32.71 -3.90 17.71
N ASN A 104 -33.17 -3.13 18.69
CA ASN A 104 -34.58 -2.81 18.90
C ASN A 104 -34.89 -1.31 18.96
N LYS A 105 -34.16 -0.48 18.21
CA LYS A 105 -34.61 0.89 17.93
C LYS A 105 -34.71 1.18 16.44
N MET A 106 -35.92 1.51 16.08
CA MET A 106 -36.41 1.99 14.80
C MET A 106 -35.85 3.40 14.49
N GLU A 107 -34.53 3.56 14.49
CA GLU A 107 -33.82 4.83 14.20
C GLU A 107 -32.75 4.66 13.09
N HIS A 108 -33.04 3.85 12.07
CA HIS A 108 -32.17 3.76 10.88
C HIS A 108 -32.28 4.98 9.92
N SER A 109 -33.08 6.01 10.26
CA SER A 109 -33.28 7.19 9.39
C SER A 109 -32.22 8.28 9.62
N GLY A 110 -31.73 8.47 10.85
CA GLY A 110 -30.82 9.57 11.20
C GLY A 110 -29.40 9.41 10.65
N SER A 111 -28.81 8.23 10.79
CA SER A 111 -27.45 7.92 10.28
C SER A 111 -27.37 7.98 8.75
N SER A 112 -28.40 7.46 8.06
CA SER A 112 -28.50 7.53 6.60
C SER A 112 -28.63 8.97 6.09
N ALA A 113 -29.45 9.80 6.75
CA ALA A 113 -29.59 11.21 6.41
C ALA A 113 -28.29 12.00 6.64
N LEU A 114 -27.56 11.71 7.72
CA LEU A 114 -26.25 12.28 8.00
C LEU A 114 -25.23 11.94 6.91
N TYR A 115 -25.09 10.67 6.55
CA TYR A 115 -24.17 10.24 5.49
C TYR A 115 -24.55 10.82 4.14
N HIS A 116 -25.85 10.91 3.82
CA HIS A 116 -26.32 11.57 2.62
C HIS A 116 -25.94 13.05 2.60
N ASN A 117 -26.12 13.76 3.71
CA ASN A 117 -25.75 15.16 3.85
C ASN A 117 -24.24 15.37 3.64
N ILE A 118 -23.40 14.56 4.29
CA ILE A 118 -21.94 14.61 4.13
C ILE A 118 -21.53 14.29 2.68
N ALA A 119 -22.13 13.28 2.05
CA ALA A 119 -21.85 12.93 0.67
C ALA A 119 -22.22 14.06 -0.31
N LYS A 120 -23.34 14.76 -0.06
CA LYS A 120 -23.84 15.86 -0.89
C LYS A 120 -23.05 17.16 -0.68
N ASN A 121 -22.83 17.55 0.57
CA ASN A 121 -22.29 18.86 0.92
C ASN A 121 -20.76 18.85 1.16
N GLY A 122 -20.19 17.67 1.42
CA GLY A 122 -18.79 17.51 1.77
C GLY A 122 -18.46 17.97 3.19
N ILE A 123 -17.18 17.86 3.56
CA ILE A 123 -16.63 18.28 4.85
C ILE A 123 -15.79 19.54 4.62
N LEU A 124 -16.08 20.60 5.37
CA LEU A 124 -15.31 21.83 5.36
C LEU A 124 -14.15 21.73 6.34
N VAL A 125 -12.93 22.03 5.87
CA VAL A 125 -11.71 22.10 6.68
C VAL A 125 -10.97 23.37 6.29
N GLY A 126 -11.06 24.38 7.15
CA GLY A 126 -10.59 25.74 6.83
C GLY A 126 -11.27 26.27 5.57
N LEU A 127 -10.48 26.65 4.57
CA LEU A 127 -10.98 27.15 3.27
C LEU A 127 -11.26 26.04 2.25
N ARG A 128 -11.01 24.78 2.58
CA ARG A 128 -11.16 23.64 1.67
C ARG A 128 -12.46 22.90 1.92
N ARG A 129 -13.11 22.46 0.85
CA ARG A 129 -14.29 21.58 0.90
C ARG A 129 -13.92 20.22 0.31
N TYR A 130 -13.81 19.22 1.16
CA TYR A 130 -13.58 17.84 0.76
C TYR A 130 -14.91 17.21 0.39
N ARG A 131 -15.06 16.82 -0.88
CA ARG A 131 -16.25 16.14 -1.38
C ARG A 131 -15.99 14.65 -1.50
N PHE A 132 -17.05 13.85 -1.38
CA PHE A 132 -16.95 12.43 -1.68
C PHE A 132 -16.45 12.26 -3.12
N PHE A 133 -15.43 11.42 -3.31
CA PHE A 133 -14.67 11.28 -4.55
C PHE A 133 -15.62 11.23 -5.76
N VAL A 134 -15.73 12.31 -6.53
CA VAL A 134 -16.83 12.53 -7.51
C VAL A 134 -16.57 11.80 -8.83
N HIS A 135 -17.62 11.56 -9.61
CA HIS A 135 -17.57 10.79 -10.87
C HIS A 135 -16.43 11.22 -11.81
N GLU A 136 -16.32 12.52 -12.11
CA GLU A 136 -15.27 13.05 -13.00
C GLU A 136 -13.86 12.73 -12.50
N ALA A 137 -13.63 12.84 -11.20
CA ALA A 137 -12.32 12.51 -10.61
C ALA A 137 -12.01 11.00 -10.69
N ARG A 138 -13.03 10.15 -10.77
CA ARG A 138 -12.85 8.69 -10.90
C ARG A 138 -12.45 8.31 -12.32
N LYS A 139 -13.04 8.97 -13.33
CA LYS A 139 -12.81 8.71 -14.76
C LYS A 139 -11.36 8.94 -15.18
N ILE A 140 -10.66 9.86 -14.51
CA ILE A 140 -9.22 10.11 -14.69
C ILE A 140 -8.39 8.84 -14.47
N PHE A 141 -8.80 7.95 -13.57
CA PHE A 141 -8.05 6.73 -13.26
C PHE A 141 -8.50 5.53 -14.09
N MET A 142 -9.81 5.38 -14.27
CA MET A 142 -10.40 4.25 -14.97
C MET A 142 -11.84 4.57 -15.39
N HIS A 143 -12.32 3.97 -16.48
CA HIS A 143 -13.70 4.11 -17.01
C HIS A 143 -14.70 3.31 -16.15
N ILE A 144 -14.74 3.63 -14.86
CA ILE A 144 -15.43 2.88 -13.80
C ILE A 144 -16.95 2.81 -14.01
N HIS A 145 -17.52 3.69 -14.83
CA HIS A 145 -18.95 3.69 -15.17
C HIS A 145 -19.38 2.45 -15.95
N ASN A 146 -18.45 1.73 -16.58
CA ASN A 146 -18.71 0.44 -17.24
C ASN A 146 -18.96 -0.71 -16.26
N VAL A 147 -18.72 -0.51 -14.96
CA VAL A 147 -18.85 -1.58 -13.97
C VAL A 147 -20.33 -1.82 -13.63
N PRO A 148 -20.87 -3.03 -13.83
CA PRO A 148 -22.32 -3.25 -13.88
C PRO A 148 -23.04 -3.25 -12.52
N THR A 149 -22.31 -3.25 -11.40
CA THR A 149 -22.91 -3.33 -10.06
C THR A 149 -22.17 -2.44 -9.08
N ILE A 150 -22.89 -1.88 -8.10
CA ILE A 150 -22.31 -1.06 -7.02
C ILE A 150 -21.25 -1.83 -6.24
N SER A 151 -21.47 -3.13 -5.98
CA SER A 151 -20.50 -3.97 -5.26
C SER A 151 -19.18 -4.09 -6.02
N LYS A 152 -19.23 -4.40 -7.33
CA LYS A 152 -18.02 -4.43 -8.17
C LYS A 152 -17.39 -3.04 -8.26
N TYR A 153 -18.21 -1.99 -8.40
CA TYR A 153 -17.79 -0.60 -8.49
C TYR A 153 -16.95 -0.19 -7.27
N MET A 154 -17.46 -0.42 -6.07
CA MET A 154 -16.74 -0.14 -4.81
C MET A 154 -15.46 -0.95 -4.70
N ALA A 155 -15.49 -2.22 -5.11
CA ALA A 155 -14.29 -3.05 -5.16
C ALA A 155 -13.24 -2.52 -6.14
N ARG A 156 -13.62 -1.84 -7.24
CA ARG A 156 -12.66 -1.25 -8.20
C ARG A 156 -12.01 0.02 -7.68
N LEU A 157 -12.72 0.83 -6.90
CA LEU A 157 -12.12 1.97 -6.21
C LEU A 157 -10.97 1.56 -5.25
N SER A 158 -11.01 0.34 -4.71
CA SER A 158 -9.91 -0.17 -3.88
C SER A 158 -8.57 -0.23 -4.64
N LEU A 159 -8.57 -0.28 -5.97
CA LEU A 159 -7.36 -0.38 -6.79
C LEU A 159 -6.48 0.88 -6.65
N ILE A 160 -7.08 2.07 -6.68
CA ILE A 160 -6.38 3.35 -6.56
C ILE A 160 -6.07 3.73 -5.12
N LEU A 161 -6.78 3.13 -4.15
CA LEU A 161 -6.58 3.30 -2.72
C LEU A 161 -5.54 2.33 -2.15
N ALA A 162 -5.09 1.35 -2.94
CA ALA A 162 -4.08 0.43 -2.50
C ALA A 162 -2.74 1.16 -2.35
N LYS A 163 -2.01 0.85 -1.27
CA LYS A 163 -0.64 1.33 -1.08
C LYS A 163 0.27 0.61 -2.08
N THR A 164 0.93 1.39 -2.91
CA THR A 164 1.81 0.88 -3.98
C THR A 164 3.02 1.79 -4.18
N ILE A 165 4.00 1.29 -4.92
CA ILE A 165 5.15 2.03 -5.40
C ILE A 165 4.97 2.23 -6.90
N LYS A 166 4.95 3.47 -7.38
CA LYS A 166 4.89 3.76 -8.82
C LYS A 166 6.20 3.29 -9.46
N LEU A 167 6.10 2.51 -10.52
CA LEU A 167 7.25 2.15 -11.34
C LEU A 167 7.57 3.34 -12.27
N GLU A 168 8.82 3.79 -12.26
CA GLU A 168 9.28 4.90 -13.10
C GLU A 168 9.51 4.43 -14.55
N VAL A 169 8.39 4.26 -15.25
CA VAL A 169 8.32 3.87 -16.66
C VAL A 169 7.39 4.82 -17.37
N ASP A 170 7.80 5.23 -18.58
CA ASP A 170 6.93 5.97 -19.47
C ASP A 170 5.96 5.00 -20.14
N MET A 171 4.69 5.07 -19.74
CA MET A 171 3.64 4.21 -20.26
C MET A 171 3.37 4.45 -21.75
N ALA A 172 3.65 5.65 -22.29
CA ALA A 172 3.47 5.93 -23.72
C ALA A 172 4.45 5.15 -24.61
N HIS A 173 5.58 4.70 -24.04
CA HIS A 173 6.60 3.92 -24.73
C HIS A 173 6.55 2.41 -24.37
N VAL A 174 5.60 1.99 -23.54
CA VAL A 174 5.37 0.58 -23.22
C VAL A 174 4.36 0.00 -24.19
N ASN A 175 4.74 -1.09 -24.86
CA ASN A 175 3.81 -1.89 -25.62
C ASN A 175 2.98 -2.77 -24.68
N LEU A 176 1.75 -2.34 -24.42
CA LEU A 176 0.76 -3.11 -23.68
C LEU A 176 -0.09 -3.93 -24.66
N SER A 177 -0.11 -5.25 -24.50
CA SER A 177 -0.94 -6.14 -25.34
C SER A 177 -1.71 -7.14 -24.50
N CYS A 178 -2.89 -7.53 -24.96
CA CYS A 178 -3.71 -8.55 -24.30
C CYS A 178 -3.49 -9.92 -24.96
N ILE A 179 -3.33 -10.98 -24.15
CA ILE A 179 -3.21 -12.37 -24.58
C ILE A 179 -4.28 -13.23 -23.92
N GLU A 180 -4.81 -14.22 -24.64
CA GLU A 180 -5.95 -15.05 -24.21
C GLU A 180 -5.62 -15.93 -23.01
N ASP A 181 -6.50 -15.92 -22.00
CA ASP A 181 -6.42 -16.84 -20.86
C ASP A 181 -6.38 -18.29 -21.32
N ILE A 182 -5.59 -19.12 -20.62
CA ILE A 182 -5.43 -20.54 -20.96
C ILE A 182 -6.48 -21.34 -20.17
N PRO A 183 -7.43 -22.03 -20.85
CA PRO A 183 -8.44 -22.84 -20.17
C PRO A 183 -7.83 -24.11 -19.56
N CYS A 184 -8.44 -24.58 -18.49
CA CYS A 184 -8.20 -25.90 -17.94
C CYS A 184 -8.80 -26.97 -18.86
N MET A 185 -8.02 -28.01 -19.13
CA MET A 185 -8.46 -29.15 -19.95
C MET A 185 -8.57 -30.41 -19.08
N ASP A 186 -9.54 -31.26 -19.40
CA ASP A 186 -9.64 -32.62 -18.83
C ASP A 186 -8.65 -33.59 -19.52
N GLU A 187 -8.68 -34.85 -19.10
CA GLU A 187 -7.83 -35.92 -19.67
C GLU A 187 -8.10 -36.21 -21.16
N TYR A 188 -9.25 -35.77 -21.69
CA TYR A 188 -9.65 -35.93 -23.08
C TYR A 188 -9.41 -34.67 -23.92
N GLY A 189 -8.85 -33.60 -23.32
CA GLY A 189 -8.59 -32.32 -23.99
C GLY A 189 -9.81 -31.40 -24.10
N ASN A 190 -10.90 -31.68 -23.39
CA ASN A 190 -12.08 -30.80 -23.36
C ASN A 190 -11.92 -29.70 -22.31
N ILE A 191 -12.49 -28.53 -22.57
CA ILE A 191 -12.49 -27.41 -21.63
C ILE A 191 -13.34 -27.76 -20.40
N VAL A 192 -12.77 -27.53 -19.22
CA VAL A 192 -13.46 -27.72 -17.94
C VAL A 192 -14.19 -26.43 -17.56
N TYR A 193 -15.49 -26.54 -17.27
CA TYR A 193 -16.34 -25.43 -16.86
C TYR A 193 -16.63 -25.47 -15.35
N ASP A 194 -16.97 -24.32 -14.78
CA ASP A 194 -17.46 -24.20 -13.41
C ASP A 194 -19.00 -24.36 -13.32
N GLU A 195 -19.55 -24.26 -12.11
CA GLU A 195 -20.99 -24.37 -11.85
C GLU A 195 -21.83 -23.28 -12.54
N LYS A 196 -21.20 -22.19 -12.99
CA LYS A 196 -21.84 -21.08 -13.69
C LYS A 196 -21.70 -21.18 -15.21
N GLY A 197 -21.03 -22.21 -15.70
CA GLY A 197 -20.73 -22.39 -17.12
C GLY A 197 -19.59 -21.52 -17.63
N GLU A 198 -18.77 -20.94 -16.75
CA GLU A 198 -17.55 -20.23 -17.15
C GLU A 198 -16.36 -21.20 -17.23
N PRO A 199 -15.49 -21.08 -18.25
CA PRO A 199 -14.33 -21.94 -18.36
C PRO A 199 -13.37 -21.69 -17.19
N LYS A 200 -12.94 -22.77 -16.53
CA LYS A 200 -11.84 -22.68 -15.55
C LYS A 200 -10.56 -22.37 -16.29
N ILE A 201 -9.70 -21.52 -15.72
CA ILE A 201 -8.48 -21.04 -16.36
C ILE A 201 -7.23 -21.29 -15.49
N HIS A 202 -6.11 -21.62 -16.14
CA HIS A 202 -4.82 -21.82 -15.48
C HIS A 202 -4.07 -20.51 -15.21
N THR A 203 -4.40 -19.45 -15.96
CA THR A 203 -3.65 -18.19 -15.99
C THR A 203 -4.35 -17.04 -15.29
N ASP A 204 -5.34 -17.32 -14.43
CA ASP A 204 -6.13 -16.29 -13.75
C ASP A 204 -5.24 -15.23 -13.10
N GLY A 205 -5.38 -14.00 -13.59
CA GLY A 205 -4.68 -12.86 -13.02
C GLY A 205 -3.18 -12.84 -13.30
N THR A 206 -2.65 -13.60 -14.27
CA THR A 206 -1.20 -13.71 -14.52
C THR A 206 -0.81 -13.36 -15.95
N GLY A 207 0.01 -12.32 -16.10
CA GLY A 207 0.57 -11.84 -17.36
C GLY A 207 2.11 -11.89 -17.36
N PHE A 208 2.73 -11.22 -18.33
CA PHE A 208 4.18 -11.18 -18.50
C PHE A 208 4.73 -9.76 -18.64
N ILE A 209 6.00 -9.59 -18.30
CA ILE A 209 6.72 -8.31 -18.39
C ILE A 209 8.13 -8.56 -18.92
N SER A 210 8.57 -7.70 -19.84
CA SER A 210 9.90 -7.75 -20.41
C SER A 210 10.96 -7.38 -19.38
N GLN A 211 12.18 -7.88 -19.59
CA GLN A 211 13.28 -7.74 -18.63
C GLN A 211 13.66 -6.29 -18.34
N ASP A 212 13.68 -5.44 -19.37
CA ASP A 212 14.06 -4.03 -19.30
C ASP A 212 13.05 -3.17 -18.51
N VAL A 213 11.78 -3.56 -18.49
CA VAL A 213 10.75 -2.89 -17.67
C VAL A 213 10.84 -3.41 -16.23
N ALA A 214 10.94 -4.73 -16.05
CA ALA A 214 11.02 -5.36 -14.73
C ALA A 214 12.22 -4.88 -13.90
N ILE A 215 13.36 -4.59 -14.54
CA ILE A 215 14.59 -4.17 -13.86
C ILE A 215 14.49 -2.80 -13.19
N LYS A 216 13.51 -1.97 -13.62
CA LYS A 216 13.21 -0.67 -13.00
C LYS A 216 12.50 -0.81 -11.66
N CYS A 217 12.10 -2.03 -11.27
CA CYS A 217 11.45 -2.26 -9.98
C CYS A 217 12.40 -1.87 -8.84
N PRO A 218 11.98 -0.95 -7.94
CA PRO A 218 12.83 -0.49 -6.85
C PRO A 218 13.27 -1.66 -5.96
N LYS A 219 14.56 -1.72 -5.62
CA LYS A 219 15.08 -2.67 -4.63
C LYS A 219 14.80 -2.18 -3.20
N ASN A 220 14.54 -3.14 -2.31
CA ASN A 220 14.76 -2.95 -0.88
C ASN A 220 16.26 -2.82 -0.67
N ILE A 221 16.77 -1.60 -0.65
CA ILE A 221 18.11 -1.35 -0.16
C ILE A 221 18.00 -1.46 1.36
N TYR A 222 18.56 -2.52 1.95
CA TYR A 222 18.64 -2.64 3.40
C TYR A 222 19.60 -1.55 3.92
N ARG A 223 19.27 -0.93 5.07
CA ARG A 223 20.10 0.11 5.71
C ARG A 223 21.56 -0.31 5.90
N GLU A 224 21.80 -1.60 6.11
CA GLU A 224 23.14 -2.19 6.27
C GLU A 224 23.96 -2.19 4.97
N ASP A 225 23.29 -2.32 3.81
CA ASP A 225 23.96 -2.26 2.51
C ASP A 225 24.39 -0.83 2.16
N VAL A 226 23.61 0.17 2.59
CA VAL A 226 24.00 1.59 2.50
C VAL A 226 25.22 1.87 3.38
N GLN A 227 25.24 1.35 4.61
CA GLN A 227 26.38 1.52 5.53
C GLN A 227 27.66 0.88 4.97
N ARG A 228 27.58 -0.31 4.35
CA ARG A 228 28.74 -0.95 3.68
C ARG A 228 29.24 -0.16 2.49
N ILE A 229 28.35 0.41 1.68
CA ILE A 229 28.72 1.23 0.53
C ILE A 229 29.39 2.55 0.97
N ILE A 230 28.89 3.18 2.04
CA ILE A 230 29.46 4.41 2.59
C ILE A 230 30.83 4.17 3.24
N LEU A 231 31.02 3.05 3.93
CA LEU A 231 32.28 2.72 4.60
C LEU A 231 33.41 2.30 3.65
N GLN A 232 33.10 1.88 2.42
CA GLN A 232 34.11 1.50 1.41
C GLN A 232 34.61 2.67 0.56
N ASP A 233 33.92 3.81 0.55
CA ASP A 233 34.17 4.91 -0.39
C ASP A 233 34.87 6.10 0.30
N GLY A 234 36.08 5.85 0.80
CA GLY A 234 36.98 6.89 1.32
C GLY A 234 37.70 7.70 0.24
N ASN A 235 37.42 7.48 -1.05
CA ASN A 235 38.14 8.16 -2.13
C ASN A 235 37.17 8.80 -3.14
N LYS A 236 37.19 10.14 -3.16
CA LYS A 236 36.52 10.95 -4.17
C LYS A 236 37.24 10.76 -5.51
N GLN A 237 36.45 10.84 -6.60
CA GLN A 237 36.84 10.87 -8.02
C GLN A 237 36.94 9.50 -8.72
N ASP A 238 35.79 8.96 -9.11
CA ASP A 238 35.35 8.92 -10.52
C ASP A 238 33.98 8.22 -10.60
N VAL A 239 32.91 9.00 -10.70
CA VAL A 239 31.53 8.50 -10.71
C VAL A 239 31.09 8.33 -12.16
N SER A 240 31.72 7.40 -12.89
CA SER A 240 31.34 7.08 -14.26
C SER A 240 31.12 5.59 -14.43
N THR A 241 29.92 5.25 -14.92
CA THR A 241 29.50 3.96 -15.51
C THR A 241 29.49 2.70 -14.64
N THR A 242 30.50 2.47 -13.80
CA THR A 242 30.64 1.24 -12.99
C THR A 242 29.69 1.22 -11.79
N LYS A 243 29.39 2.39 -11.19
CA LYS A 243 28.41 2.55 -10.09
C LYS A 243 26.97 2.16 -10.50
N PHE A 244 26.60 2.35 -11.76
CA PHE A 244 25.27 1.95 -12.27
C PHE A 244 25.11 0.43 -12.36
N LYS A 245 26.18 -0.32 -12.64
CA LYS A 245 26.14 -1.78 -12.80
C LYS A 245 25.86 -2.52 -11.49
N TYR A 246 26.30 -1.98 -10.34
CA TYR A 246 26.00 -2.54 -9.01
C TYR A 246 24.60 -2.17 -8.49
N LEU A 247 24.01 -1.07 -8.99
CA LEU A 247 22.63 -0.66 -8.68
C LEU A 247 21.60 -1.50 -9.44
N ILE A 248 21.90 -1.90 -10.68
CA ILE A 248 21.11 -2.82 -11.49
C ILE A 248 21.26 -4.22 -10.89
N GLY A 249 20.26 -4.69 -10.16
CA GLY A 249 20.24 -6.11 -9.75
C GLY A 249 19.29 -6.88 -10.60
N GLU A 250 19.31 -8.19 -10.35
CA GLU A 250 18.38 -9.08 -11.01
C GLU A 250 16.94 -8.58 -10.81
N PRO A 251 16.17 -8.45 -11.91
CA PRO A 251 14.78 -8.08 -11.83
C PRO A 251 14.02 -9.14 -11.00
N PRO A 252 12.98 -8.73 -10.24
CA PRO A 252 12.12 -9.71 -9.59
C PRO A 252 11.47 -10.63 -10.65
N LEU A 253 11.35 -11.91 -10.32
CA LEU A 253 10.72 -12.90 -11.19
C LEU A 253 9.20 -12.73 -11.26
N LEU A 254 8.60 -12.26 -10.17
CA LEU A 254 7.16 -12.01 -10.04
C LEU A 254 6.93 -10.62 -9.47
N ILE A 255 5.99 -9.90 -10.07
CA ILE A 255 5.58 -8.56 -9.65
C ILE A 255 4.07 -8.57 -9.49
N GLN A 256 3.58 -8.33 -8.26
CA GLN A 256 2.17 -8.06 -8.06
C GLN A 256 1.87 -6.61 -8.45
N CYS A 257 0.93 -6.51 -9.37
CA CYS A 257 0.44 -5.39 -10.15
C CYS A 257 -0.82 -4.62 -9.72
N ARG A 258 -0.86 -3.30 -9.91
CA ARG A 258 -2.00 -2.63 -10.54
C ARG A 258 -1.48 -1.85 -11.76
N LEU A 259 -2.19 -1.89 -12.87
CA LEU A 259 -1.84 -1.14 -14.07
C LEU A 259 -3.06 -0.35 -14.51
N PHE A 260 -2.84 0.92 -14.84
CA PHE A 260 -3.85 1.84 -15.36
C PHE A 260 -3.35 2.32 -16.72
N ASN A 261 -4.17 2.16 -17.75
CA ASN A 261 -3.83 2.60 -19.09
C ASN A 261 -5.09 2.96 -19.88
N ASP A 262 -5.23 4.21 -20.28
CA ASP A 262 -6.28 4.69 -21.19
C ASP A 262 -7.67 4.29 -20.70
N GLY A 263 -7.94 4.53 -19.42
CA GLY A 263 -9.21 4.17 -18.79
C GLY A 263 -9.36 2.71 -18.38
N CYS A 264 -8.48 1.80 -18.84
CA CYS A 264 -8.43 0.42 -18.38
C CYS A 264 -7.76 0.31 -17.01
N ALA A 265 -8.33 -0.52 -16.12
CA ALA A 265 -7.70 -0.86 -14.85
C ALA A 265 -7.48 -2.37 -14.74
N VAL A 266 -6.23 -2.74 -14.53
CA VAL A 266 -5.74 -4.11 -14.49
C VAL A 266 -5.20 -4.43 -13.11
N LYS A 267 -5.51 -5.63 -12.59
CA LYS A 267 -4.95 -6.17 -11.35
C LYS A 267 -4.54 -7.60 -11.58
N GLY A 268 -3.29 -7.91 -11.23
CA GLY A 268 -2.77 -9.26 -11.35
C GLY A 268 -1.30 -9.35 -10.96
N THR A 269 -0.64 -10.36 -11.48
CA THR A 269 0.78 -10.62 -11.30
C THR A 269 1.46 -10.67 -12.67
N LEU A 270 2.63 -10.07 -12.80
CA LEU A 270 3.45 -10.10 -13.99
C LEU A 270 4.67 -10.99 -13.74
N LEU A 271 4.85 -11.98 -14.62
CA LEU A 271 6.01 -12.86 -14.66
C LEU A 271 7.08 -12.28 -15.58
N LEU A 272 8.32 -12.28 -15.12
CA LEU A 272 9.46 -11.94 -15.96
C LEU A 272 9.60 -12.95 -17.11
N ASP A 273 9.54 -12.46 -18.35
CA ASP A 273 9.89 -13.26 -19.52
C ASP A 273 10.97 -12.54 -20.34
N LYS A 274 12.17 -13.13 -20.33
CA LYS A 274 13.36 -12.59 -21.01
C LYS A 274 13.30 -12.71 -22.53
N ARG A 275 12.34 -13.48 -23.06
CA ARG A 275 12.12 -13.68 -24.49
C ARG A 275 11.24 -12.60 -25.09
N LEU A 276 10.55 -11.81 -24.26
CA LEU A 276 9.72 -10.72 -24.74
C LEU A 276 10.57 -9.62 -25.39
N PRO A 277 10.04 -8.97 -26.43
CA PRO A 277 10.63 -7.74 -26.94
C PRO A 277 10.78 -6.69 -25.82
N PRO A 278 11.75 -5.76 -25.93
CA PRO A 278 11.87 -4.66 -25.01
C PRO A 278 10.58 -3.87 -24.85
N HIS A 279 10.39 -3.24 -23.69
CA HIS A 279 9.24 -2.39 -23.37
C HIS A 279 7.87 -3.08 -23.49
N THR A 280 7.79 -4.39 -23.31
CA THR A 280 6.54 -5.14 -23.52
C THR A 280 5.92 -5.61 -22.20
N ILE A 281 4.61 -5.40 -22.06
CA ILE A 281 3.78 -5.98 -21.00
C ILE A 281 2.62 -6.72 -21.66
N LEU A 282 2.47 -8.01 -21.31
CA LEU A 282 1.35 -8.82 -21.75
C LEU A 282 0.38 -9.02 -20.59
N ILE A 283 -0.86 -8.61 -20.76
CA ILE A 283 -1.95 -8.79 -19.80
C ILE A 283 -2.97 -9.80 -20.33
N ARG A 284 -3.88 -10.26 -19.46
CA ARG A 284 -4.94 -11.21 -19.82
C ARG A 284 -6.33 -10.65 -19.50
N PRO A 285 -7.40 -11.12 -20.15
CA PRO A 285 -8.78 -10.73 -19.83
C PRO A 285 -9.10 -10.87 -18.34
N SER A 286 -8.70 -11.98 -17.71
CA SER A 286 -8.87 -12.22 -16.27
C SER A 286 -8.22 -11.15 -15.36
N MET A 287 -7.19 -10.45 -15.85
CA MET A 287 -6.54 -9.37 -15.11
C MET A 287 -7.30 -8.05 -15.19
N ILE A 288 -8.11 -7.84 -16.24
CA ILE A 288 -8.85 -6.60 -16.47
C ILE A 288 -10.01 -6.53 -15.47
N LYS A 289 -10.06 -5.42 -14.73
CA LYS A 289 -11.06 -5.17 -13.70
C LYS A 289 -12.05 -4.08 -14.10
N VAL A 290 -11.62 -3.18 -14.99
CA VAL A 290 -12.42 -2.16 -15.66
C VAL A 290 -11.89 -2.05 -17.09
N ASP A 291 -12.78 -2.18 -18.07
CA ASP A 291 -12.46 -2.02 -19.49
C ASP A 291 -12.49 -0.55 -19.90
N THR A 292 -11.66 -0.20 -20.88
CA THR A 292 -11.73 1.09 -21.57
C THR A 292 -13.07 1.21 -22.30
N ASP A 293 -13.86 2.22 -21.94
CA ASP A 293 -14.96 2.69 -22.78
C ASP A 293 -14.44 3.30 -24.10
N PRO A 294 -14.81 2.75 -25.27
CA PRO A 294 -14.43 3.30 -26.58
C PRO A 294 -15.04 4.67 -26.89
N ASN A 295 -16.10 5.08 -26.18
CA ASN A 295 -16.82 6.33 -26.43
C ASN A 295 -16.32 7.51 -25.57
N GLU A 296 -15.39 7.26 -24.65
CA GLU A 296 -14.84 8.27 -23.75
C GLU A 296 -13.42 8.64 -24.17
N SER A 297 -13.04 9.91 -23.96
CA SER A 297 -11.68 10.36 -24.23
C SER A 297 -10.69 9.79 -23.21
N THR A 298 -9.56 9.30 -23.70
CA THR A 298 -8.45 8.80 -22.88
C THR A 298 -7.39 9.87 -22.60
N GLU A 299 -7.52 11.07 -23.19
CA GLU A 299 -6.52 12.15 -23.10
C GLU A 299 -6.28 12.65 -21.68
N GLN A 300 -7.30 12.58 -20.81
CA GLN A 300 -7.20 12.99 -19.41
C GLN A 300 -6.87 11.82 -18.47
N SER A 301 -6.72 10.61 -19.01
CA SER A 301 -6.47 9.43 -18.20
C SER A 301 -5.03 9.42 -17.67
N VAL A 302 -4.86 8.88 -16.46
CA VAL A 302 -3.55 8.79 -15.82
C VAL A 302 -3.02 7.38 -15.91
N ASN A 303 -2.06 7.21 -16.83
CA ASN A 303 -1.42 5.94 -17.07
C ASN A 303 -0.33 5.68 -16.03
N SER A 304 -0.34 4.48 -15.44
CA SER A 304 0.66 4.10 -14.45
C SER A 304 0.78 2.59 -14.25
N LEU A 305 1.99 2.16 -13.88
CA LEU A 305 2.27 0.82 -13.38
C LEU A 305 2.62 0.90 -11.89
N GLU A 306 1.78 0.31 -11.06
CA GLU A 306 1.76 0.45 -9.62
C GLU A 306 2.12 -0.88 -8.93
N ILE A 307 3.31 -0.94 -8.35
CA ILE A 307 3.88 -2.15 -7.73
C ILE A 307 3.33 -2.34 -6.33
N VAL A 308 2.77 -3.51 -6.09
CA VAL A 308 2.17 -3.92 -4.81
C VAL A 308 3.17 -4.65 -3.95
N ALA A 309 3.75 -5.67 -4.57
CA ALA A 309 4.64 -6.62 -3.96
C ALA A 309 5.47 -7.21 -5.10
N ARG A 310 6.57 -7.85 -4.74
CA ARG A 310 7.50 -8.46 -5.66
C ARG A 310 8.05 -9.74 -5.03
N SER A 311 8.47 -10.69 -5.85
CA SER A 311 9.18 -11.86 -5.38
C SER A 311 10.43 -11.42 -4.62
N ASN A 312 10.59 -11.94 -3.41
CA ASN A 312 11.82 -11.85 -2.65
C ASN A 312 12.30 -13.27 -2.37
N GLN A 313 13.54 -13.41 -1.90
CA GLN A 313 14.03 -14.71 -1.44
C GLN A 313 13.09 -15.29 -0.37
N PRO A 314 12.63 -16.54 -0.52
CA PRO A 314 11.77 -17.18 0.46
C PRO A 314 12.44 -17.21 1.83
N LYS A 315 11.69 -16.85 2.86
CA LYS A 315 12.10 -17.05 4.25
C LYS A 315 11.69 -18.44 4.71
N LYS A 316 12.33 -18.95 5.76
CA LYS A 316 11.91 -20.19 6.43
C LYS A 316 10.45 -20.03 6.89
N ALA A 317 9.57 -20.89 6.38
CA ALA A 317 8.18 -20.97 6.82
C ALA A 317 8.06 -21.97 7.98
N SER A 318 7.04 -21.81 8.81
CA SER A 318 6.69 -22.75 9.87
C SER A 318 5.32 -23.38 9.59
N VAL A 319 5.11 -24.56 10.15
CA VAL A 319 3.82 -25.27 10.07
C VAL A 319 2.86 -24.64 11.09
N SER A 320 1.67 -24.22 10.64
CA SER A 320 0.64 -23.68 11.53
C SER A 320 -0.18 -24.81 12.18
N LYS A 321 -0.74 -24.55 13.36
CA LYS A 321 -1.64 -25.50 14.04
C LYS A 321 -2.84 -25.91 13.16
N LEU A 322 -3.35 -24.98 12.36
CA LEU A 322 -4.43 -25.23 11.41
C LEU A 322 -4.00 -26.21 10.31
N LEU A 323 -2.79 -26.06 9.77
CA LEU A 323 -2.26 -26.96 8.76
C LEU A 323 -2.05 -28.37 9.34
N ILE A 324 -1.58 -28.48 10.58
CA ILE A 324 -1.47 -29.77 11.29
C ILE A 324 -2.84 -30.47 11.38
N ALA A 325 -3.87 -29.73 11.80
CA ALA A 325 -5.22 -30.28 11.90
C ALA A 325 -5.75 -30.79 10.55
N LEU A 326 -5.54 -30.02 9.48
CA LEU A 326 -5.95 -30.39 8.11
C LEU A 326 -5.19 -31.61 7.60
N LEU A 327 -3.87 -31.68 7.82
CA LEU A 327 -3.07 -32.82 7.39
C LEU A 327 -3.44 -34.09 8.17
N HIS A 328 -3.68 -33.97 9.48
CA HIS A 328 -4.16 -35.08 10.28
C HIS A 328 -5.54 -35.58 9.82
N TYR A 329 -6.46 -34.66 9.54
CA TYR A 329 -7.76 -34.99 8.94
C TYR A 329 -7.59 -35.68 7.58
N GLY A 330 -6.61 -35.25 6.78
CA GLY A 330 -6.22 -35.88 5.52
C GLY A 330 -5.48 -37.22 5.66
N GLY A 331 -5.36 -37.77 6.87
CA GLY A 331 -4.79 -39.10 7.12
C GLY A 331 -3.32 -39.13 7.51
N VAL A 332 -2.67 -37.98 7.72
CA VAL A 332 -1.30 -37.96 8.25
C VAL A 332 -1.31 -38.41 9.72
N PRO A 333 -0.54 -39.44 10.10
CA PRO A 333 -0.51 -39.95 11.47
C PRO A 333 -0.12 -38.87 12.49
N LYS A 334 -0.74 -38.91 13.68
CA LYS A 334 -0.48 -37.92 14.74
C LYS A 334 0.97 -38.01 15.26
N GLU A 335 1.54 -39.19 15.23
CA GLU A 335 2.89 -39.52 15.67
C GLU A 335 3.92 -38.67 14.93
N TYR A 336 3.73 -38.46 13.62
CA TYR A 336 4.59 -37.62 12.80
C TYR A 336 4.67 -36.17 13.31
N PHE A 337 3.53 -35.60 13.73
CA PHE A 337 3.50 -34.24 14.26
C PHE A 337 4.08 -34.15 15.68
N ILE A 338 3.91 -35.20 16.49
CA ILE A 338 4.53 -35.27 17.82
C ILE A 338 6.04 -35.37 17.69
N GLU A 339 6.56 -36.24 16.81
CA GLU A 339 7.99 -36.35 16.53
C GLU A 339 8.56 -35.02 16.04
N LEU A 340 7.91 -34.38 15.06
CA LEU A 340 8.33 -33.07 14.55
C LEU A 340 8.39 -32.02 15.67
N LEU A 341 7.39 -31.99 16.56
CA LEU A 341 7.35 -31.07 17.70
C LEU A 341 8.49 -31.37 18.70
N MET A 342 8.76 -32.63 18.99
CA MET A 342 9.84 -33.03 19.89
C MET A 342 11.20 -32.61 19.33
N THR A 343 11.47 -32.84 18.04
CA THR A 343 12.71 -32.38 17.38
C THR A 343 12.86 -30.86 17.47
N TYR A 344 11.79 -30.09 17.25
CA TYR A 344 11.85 -28.63 17.39
C TYR A 344 12.11 -28.17 18.84
N ILE A 345 11.55 -28.87 19.84
CA ILE A 345 11.81 -28.58 21.25
C ILE A 345 13.26 -28.89 21.61
N GLU A 346 13.79 -30.03 21.15
CA GLU A 346 15.18 -30.42 21.34
C GLU A 346 16.14 -29.41 20.68
N ASP A 347 15.90 -29.04 19.42
CA ASP A 347 16.68 -28.01 18.72
C ASP A 347 16.67 -26.66 19.46
N ALA A 348 15.51 -26.25 19.98
CA ALA A 348 15.38 -25.01 20.75
C ALA A 348 16.12 -25.09 22.09
N GLN A 349 16.07 -26.24 22.76
CA GLN A 349 16.81 -26.48 24.00
C GLN A 349 18.32 -26.48 23.75
N HIS A 350 18.80 -27.17 22.71
CA HIS A 350 20.20 -27.15 22.28
C HIS A 350 20.68 -25.73 21.93
N ALA A 351 19.88 -24.94 21.21
CA ALA A 351 20.19 -23.55 20.93
C ALA A 351 20.25 -22.68 22.20
N SER A 352 19.39 -22.95 23.20
CA SER A 352 19.38 -22.22 24.48
C SER A 352 20.54 -22.58 25.41
N LEU A 353 21.05 -23.81 25.30
CA LEU A 353 22.17 -24.34 26.10
C LEU A 353 23.53 -23.92 25.51
N ASN A 354 23.57 -23.54 24.24
CA ASN A 354 24.79 -23.12 23.55
C ASN A 354 25.19 -21.65 23.83
N LYS A 355 25.05 -21.21 25.10
CA LYS A 355 25.51 -19.89 25.58
C LYS A 355 27.03 -19.70 25.42
N GLN A 356 27.83 -20.78 25.39
CA GLN A 356 29.28 -20.71 25.21
C GLN A 356 29.70 -20.33 23.77
N ALA A 357 28.94 -20.72 22.74
CA ALA A 357 29.19 -20.25 21.37
C ALA A 357 28.81 -18.76 21.19
N ALA A 358 27.78 -18.29 21.90
CA ALA A 358 27.39 -16.87 21.92
C ALA A 358 28.42 -15.99 22.65
N LEU A 359 29.05 -16.50 23.72
CA LEU A 359 30.13 -15.79 24.44
C LEU A 359 31.46 -15.82 23.67
N ALA A 360 31.81 -16.91 22.99
CA ALA A 360 33.01 -16.99 22.17
C ALA A 360 32.98 -16.00 20.97
N GLY A 361 31.80 -15.72 20.42
CA GLY A 361 31.63 -14.68 19.39
C GLY A 361 31.77 -13.25 19.91
N CYS A 362 31.46 -12.99 21.18
CA CYS A 362 31.67 -11.67 21.80
C CYS A 362 33.12 -11.45 22.26
N MET A 363 33.88 -12.50 22.59
CA MET A 363 35.28 -12.34 23.03
C MET A 363 36.29 -12.15 21.88
N VAL A 364 35.90 -12.37 20.61
CA VAL A 364 36.77 -12.07 19.44
C VAL A 364 36.72 -10.58 19.04
N GLN A 365 35.80 -9.78 19.59
CA GLN A 365 35.76 -8.31 19.36
C GLN A 365 36.49 -7.48 20.43
N CYS A 366 37.09 -8.12 21.45
CA CYS A 366 37.84 -7.40 22.47
C CYS A 366 39.30 -7.88 22.51
N GLY A 367 40.18 -7.14 21.85
CA GLY A 367 41.61 -7.11 22.14
C GLY A 367 42.39 -6.27 21.12
N PRO A 368 43.50 -5.62 21.51
CA PRO A 368 43.79 -4.95 22.77
C PRO A 368 43.97 -3.43 22.54
N THR A 369 43.65 -2.63 23.57
CA THR A 369 44.18 -1.27 23.70
C THR A 369 45.68 -1.37 23.97
N PHE A 370 46.49 -0.74 23.12
CA PHE A 370 47.85 -0.34 23.45
C PHE A 370 47.90 1.18 23.53
N ASP A 371 48.67 1.64 24.53
CA ASP A 371 48.78 2.98 25.13
C ASP A 371 48.70 4.21 24.23
#